data_AF-A0AA92M4N5-F1
#
_entry.id   AF-A0AA92M4N5-F1
#
_cell.length_a   1.000
_cell.length_b   1.000
_cell.length_c   1.000
_cell.angle_alpha   90.00
_cell.angle_beta   90.00
_cell.angle_gamma   90.00
#
_symmetry.space_group_name_H-M   'P 1'
#
loop_
_entity.id
_entity.type
_entity.pdbx_description
1 polymer ?
#
loop_
_entity_poly.entity_id
_entity_poly.type
_entity_poly.pdbx_seq_one_letter_code
_entity_poly.pdbx_strand_id
1 'polypeptide(L)'
;MLTYAIQRVGYDYKQTDPQGETNLIAFMAAIDAFPWTEQLALWDEQQDGPLPTLVLQNEPDQRELWISALGDERNRSYQLQSVSIQMRKGFFGKAKPEQDAAVVDECSRAEVDRLCELFCDGQYEVFDREVARLAARDGGD
;
A
#
# COMPACT_ATOMS: atom_id res chain seq x y z
N MET A 1 14.91 6.70 -3.11
CA MET A 1 14.81 6.05 -4.44
C MET A 1 13.56 5.22 -4.38
N LEU A 2 12.70 5.33 -5.39
CA LEU A 2 11.46 4.59 -5.42
C LEU A 2 11.70 3.21 -6.03
N THR A 3 11.23 2.19 -5.33
CA THR A 3 11.21 0.80 -5.80
C THR A 3 9.81 0.25 -5.65
N TYR A 4 9.54 -0.90 -6.28
CA TYR A 4 8.34 -1.65 -5.97
C TYR A 4 8.60 -3.14 -5.85
N ALA A 5 7.69 -3.80 -5.14
CA ALA A 5 7.70 -5.24 -4.92
C ALA A 5 6.30 -5.82 -5.08
N ILE A 6 6.23 -7.14 -5.19
CA ILE A 6 4.98 -7.89 -5.35
C ILE A 6 4.86 -8.92 -4.24
N GLN A 7 3.73 -8.94 -3.54
CA GLN A 7 3.31 -10.06 -2.71
C GLN A 7 2.28 -10.88 -3.49
N ARG A 8 2.57 -12.16 -3.72
CA ARG A 8 1.68 -13.09 -4.43
C ARG A 8 0.86 -13.90 -3.44
N VAL A 9 -0.20 -14.51 -3.93
CA VAL A 9 -0.96 -15.50 -3.15
C VAL A 9 -0.06 -16.66 -2.73
N GLY A 10 -0.29 -17.16 -1.50
CA GLY A 10 0.49 -18.26 -0.91
C GLY A 10 1.82 -17.82 -0.30
N TYR A 11 2.11 -16.52 -0.25
CA TYR A 11 3.29 -15.97 0.42
C TYR A 11 3.03 -15.75 1.91
N ASP A 12 4.08 -15.73 2.72
CA ASP A 12 4.00 -15.21 4.08
C ASP A 12 3.76 -13.70 4.08
N TYR A 13 3.16 -13.15 5.14
CA TYR A 13 2.88 -11.71 5.29
C TYR A 13 4.10 -10.79 5.12
N LYS A 14 5.33 -11.31 5.30
CA LYS A 14 6.58 -10.55 5.16
C LYS A 14 7.32 -10.82 3.86
N GLN A 15 6.82 -11.74 3.04
CA GLN A 15 7.48 -12.14 1.80
C GLN A 15 6.98 -11.27 0.64
N THR A 16 7.92 -10.68 -0.09
CA THR A 16 7.69 -9.91 -1.32
C THR A 16 8.80 -10.20 -2.32
N ASP A 17 8.49 -10.06 -3.61
CA ASP A 17 9.43 -10.17 -4.72
C ASP A 17 9.81 -8.76 -5.21
N PRO A 18 11.04 -8.27 -4.97
CA PRO A 18 11.48 -6.97 -5.47
C PRO A 18 11.49 -6.93 -6.99
N GLN A 19 10.96 -5.85 -7.57
CA GLN A 19 10.92 -5.62 -9.01
C GLN A 19 11.94 -4.56 -9.47
N GLY A 20 12.55 -3.84 -8.53
CA GLY A 20 13.55 -2.82 -8.78
C GLY A 20 13.01 -1.40 -8.77
N GLU A 21 13.76 -0.49 -9.36
CA GLU A 21 13.45 0.94 -9.43
C GLU A 21 12.15 1.22 -10.18
N THR A 22 11.42 2.24 -9.74
CA THR A 22 10.16 2.67 -10.38
C THR A 22 9.96 4.17 -10.30
N ASN A 23 8.89 4.63 -10.95
CA ASN A 23 8.33 5.96 -10.84
C ASN A 23 6.81 5.87 -10.93
N LEU A 24 6.10 6.99 -10.80
CA LEU A 24 4.63 7.02 -10.84
C LEU A 24 4.07 6.31 -12.09
N ILE A 25 4.55 6.65 -13.28
CA ILE A 25 4.03 6.11 -14.55
C ILE A 25 4.26 4.59 -14.62
N ALA A 26 5.47 4.14 -14.26
CA ALA A 26 5.82 2.72 -14.29
C ALA A 26 5.03 1.91 -13.24
N PHE A 27 4.84 2.47 -12.05
CA PHE A 27 4.09 1.79 -10.98
C PHE A 27 2.59 1.74 -11.29
N MET A 28 2.00 2.80 -11.84
CA MET A 28 0.60 2.77 -12.32
C MET A 28 0.41 1.71 -13.41
N ALA A 29 1.35 1.61 -14.36
CA ALA A 29 1.33 0.55 -15.37
C ALA A 29 1.46 -0.85 -14.75
N ALA A 30 2.22 -1.00 -13.66
CA ALA A 30 2.29 -2.26 -12.92
C ALA A 30 0.96 -2.62 -12.24
N ILE A 31 0.24 -1.65 -11.67
CA ILE A 31 -1.11 -1.85 -11.14
C ILE A 31 -2.06 -2.34 -12.25
N ASP A 32 -2.00 -1.72 -13.42
CA ASP A 32 -2.87 -2.08 -14.56
C ASP A 32 -2.55 -3.46 -15.15
N ALA A 33 -1.27 -3.80 -15.20
CA ALA A 33 -0.80 -5.06 -15.79
C ALA A 33 -0.87 -6.25 -14.82
N PHE A 34 -1.05 -6.02 -13.52
CA PHE A 34 -1.05 -7.10 -12.54
C PHE A 34 -2.29 -8.00 -12.71
N PRO A 35 -2.13 -9.33 -12.69
CA PRO A 35 -3.22 -10.30 -12.88
C PRO A 35 -4.11 -10.40 -11.63
N TRP A 36 -4.80 -9.31 -11.29
CA TRP A 36 -5.65 -9.22 -10.09
C TRP A 36 -6.71 -10.30 -10.07
N THR A 37 -7.39 -10.52 -11.20
CA THR A 37 -8.48 -11.49 -11.31
C THR A 37 -7.98 -12.91 -11.05
N GLU A 38 -6.86 -13.34 -11.67
CA GLU A 38 -6.32 -14.67 -11.43
C GLU A 38 -5.78 -14.83 -10.02
N GLN A 39 -5.10 -13.81 -9.48
CA GLN A 39 -4.57 -13.87 -8.12
C GLN A 39 -5.71 -13.91 -7.07
N LEU A 40 -6.74 -13.08 -7.20
CA LEU A 40 -7.86 -13.09 -6.27
C LEU A 40 -8.65 -14.39 -6.33
N ALA A 41 -8.83 -14.98 -7.51
CA ALA A 41 -9.45 -16.30 -7.64
C ALA A 41 -8.63 -17.38 -6.91
N LEU A 42 -7.30 -17.37 -7.07
CA LEU A 42 -6.41 -18.30 -6.35
C LEU A 42 -6.45 -18.09 -4.83
N TRP A 43 -6.53 -16.84 -4.37
CA TRP A 43 -6.65 -16.54 -2.94
C TRP A 43 -8.01 -17.01 -2.39
N ASP A 44 -9.09 -16.82 -3.15
CA ASP A 44 -10.43 -17.24 -2.76
C ASP A 44 -10.55 -18.77 -2.63
N GLU A 45 -9.81 -19.53 -3.44
CA GLU A 45 -9.73 -20.99 -3.31
C GLU A 45 -8.93 -21.44 -2.08
N GLN A 46 -7.86 -20.72 -1.73
CA GLN A 46 -6.95 -21.11 -0.64
C GLN A 46 -7.43 -20.62 0.73
N GLN A 47 -8.06 -19.44 0.80
CA GLN A 47 -8.49 -18.76 2.02
C GLN A 47 -7.38 -18.68 3.09
N ASP A 48 -6.12 -18.50 2.65
CA ASP A 48 -4.95 -18.47 3.53
C ASP A 48 -3.95 -17.42 3.07
N GLY A 49 -3.21 -16.88 4.04
CA GLY A 49 -2.19 -15.85 3.82
C GLY A 49 -2.73 -14.47 3.42
N PRO A 50 -1.82 -13.55 3.04
CA PRO A 50 -2.17 -12.19 2.65
C PRO A 50 -2.84 -12.15 1.27
N LEU A 51 -3.58 -11.06 1.04
CA LEU A 51 -4.07 -10.72 -0.29
C LEU A 51 -2.88 -10.48 -1.25
N PRO A 52 -3.05 -10.77 -2.55
CA PRO A 52 -2.08 -10.34 -3.54
C PRO A 52 -1.95 -8.82 -3.51
N THR A 53 -0.72 -8.32 -3.51
CA THR A 53 -0.44 -6.92 -3.19
C THR A 53 0.74 -6.39 -4.00
N LEU A 54 0.63 -5.15 -4.48
CA LEU A 54 1.75 -4.37 -4.99
C LEU A 54 2.22 -3.40 -3.90
N VAL A 55 3.53 -3.28 -3.71
CA VAL A 55 4.12 -2.44 -2.66
C VAL A 55 5.00 -1.39 -3.32
N LEU A 56 4.64 -0.11 -3.19
CA LEU A 56 5.48 1.03 -3.54
C LEU A 56 6.33 1.42 -2.34
N GLN A 57 7.64 1.56 -2.52
CA GLN A 57 8.59 1.74 -1.43
C GLN A 57 9.47 2.98 -1.65
N ASN A 58 9.74 3.71 -0.58
CA ASN A 58 10.81 4.70 -0.52
C ASN A 58 11.70 4.42 0.70
N GLU A 59 12.79 3.69 0.48
CA GLU A 59 13.73 3.28 1.53
C GLU A 59 14.36 4.46 2.30
N PRO A 60 14.88 5.53 1.65
CA PRO A 60 15.41 6.70 2.36
C PRO A 60 14.46 7.32 3.37
N ASP A 61 13.16 7.36 3.04
CA ASP A 61 12.12 7.94 3.90
C ASP A 61 11.42 6.89 4.78
N GLN A 62 11.84 5.61 4.67
CA GLN A 62 11.29 4.46 5.41
C GLN A 62 9.76 4.36 5.30
N ARG A 63 9.26 4.46 4.07
CA ARG A 63 7.84 4.48 3.76
C ARG A 63 7.46 3.41 2.74
N GLU A 64 6.28 2.87 2.93
CA GLU A 64 5.67 1.89 2.03
C GLU A 64 4.19 2.19 1.84
N LEU A 65 3.70 1.96 0.63
CA LEU A 65 2.29 1.96 0.27
C LEU A 65 1.95 0.62 -0.36
N TRP A 66 1.17 -0.16 0.36
CA TRP A 66 0.70 -1.49 -0.02
C TRP A 66 -0.69 -1.36 -0.65
N ILE A 67 -0.89 -1.99 -1.81
CA ILE A 67 -2.10 -1.88 -2.63
C ILE A 67 -2.58 -3.26 -3.02
N SER A 68 -3.75 -3.66 -2.52
CA SER A 68 -4.40 -4.92 -2.86
C SER A 68 -5.72 -4.60 -3.56
N ALA A 69 -6.01 -5.23 -4.70
CA ALA A 69 -7.33 -5.13 -5.29
C ALA A 69 -8.34 -5.95 -4.48
N LEU A 70 -9.59 -5.47 -4.43
CA LEU A 70 -10.74 -6.14 -3.87
C LEU A 70 -11.80 -6.32 -4.96
N GLY A 71 -12.59 -7.38 -4.86
CA GLY A 71 -13.68 -7.67 -5.80
C GLY A 71 -13.20 -8.10 -7.19
N ASP A 72 -14.14 -8.15 -8.14
CA ASP A 72 -13.89 -8.51 -9.54
C ASP A 72 -13.58 -7.29 -10.41
N GLU A 73 -13.33 -7.49 -11.71
CA GLU A 73 -13.09 -6.38 -12.66
C GLU A 73 -14.22 -5.36 -12.74
N ARG A 74 -15.47 -5.75 -12.45
CA ARG A 74 -16.65 -4.89 -12.61
C ARG A 74 -16.88 -4.00 -11.39
N ASN A 75 -16.51 -4.48 -10.21
CA ASN A 75 -16.67 -3.79 -8.93
C ASN A 75 -15.35 -3.60 -8.20
N ARG A 76 -14.25 -3.40 -8.93
CA ARG A 76 -12.91 -3.32 -8.34
C ARG A 76 -12.78 -2.11 -7.43
N SER A 77 -12.52 -2.36 -6.17
CA SER A 77 -11.99 -1.40 -5.22
C SER A 77 -10.60 -1.85 -4.76
N TYR A 78 -9.98 -1.11 -3.85
CA TYR A 78 -8.66 -1.43 -3.35
C TYR A 78 -8.61 -1.31 -1.84
N GLN A 79 -7.87 -2.21 -1.20
CA GLN A 79 -7.37 -2.01 0.15
C GLN A 79 -5.99 -1.35 0.05
N LEU A 80 -5.75 -0.35 0.89
CA LEU A 80 -4.47 0.32 1.01
C LEU A 80 -3.95 0.19 2.43
N GLN A 81 -2.65 -0.10 2.56
CA GLN A 81 -1.94 0.06 3.82
C GLN A 81 -0.75 1.00 3.62
N SER A 82 -0.78 2.12 4.33
CA SER A 82 0.35 3.04 4.45
C SER A 82 1.19 2.65 5.65
N VAL A 83 2.50 2.45 5.45
CA VAL A 83 3.45 2.15 6.52
C VAL A 83 4.54 3.21 6.51
N SER A 84 4.87 3.75 7.68
CA SER A 84 6.01 4.64 7.86
C SER A 84 6.75 4.35 9.15
N ILE A 85 8.07 4.50 9.15
CA ILE A 85 8.87 4.47 10.37
C ILE A 85 9.24 5.90 10.73
N GLN A 86 8.77 6.36 11.89
CA GLN A 86 9.02 7.71 12.39
C GLN A 86 9.80 7.69 13.70
N MET A 87 10.71 8.66 13.88
CA MET A 87 11.42 8.85 15.14
C MET A 87 10.57 9.68 16.10
N ARG A 88 9.98 9.03 17.12
CA ARG A 88 9.17 9.72 18.14
C ARG A 88 9.94 9.84 19.45
N LYS A 89 9.90 11.02 20.07
CA LYS A 89 10.47 11.25 21.40
C LYS A 89 9.64 10.48 22.43
N GLY A 90 10.25 9.47 23.04
CA GLY A 90 9.66 8.80 24.19
C GLY A 90 9.59 9.72 25.40
N PHE A 91 8.79 9.34 26.39
CA PHE A 91 8.58 10.07 27.65
C PHE A 91 9.88 10.33 28.45
N PHE A 92 10.97 9.62 28.14
CA PHE A 92 12.30 9.79 28.74
C PHE A 92 13.32 10.50 27.82
N GLY A 93 12.87 11.24 26.80
CA GLY A 93 13.72 12.09 25.96
C GLY A 93 14.56 11.38 24.91
N LYS A 94 14.60 10.04 24.89
CA LYS A 94 15.20 9.27 23.80
C LYS A 94 14.19 9.11 22.66
N ALA A 95 14.58 9.49 21.44
CA ALA A 95 13.83 9.16 20.25
C ALA A 95 13.96 7.66 19.98
N LYS A 96 12.84 6.98 19.69
CA LYS A 96 12.80 5.59 19.26
C LYS A 96 12.09 5.52 17.90
N PRO A 97 12.54 4.66 16.96
CA PRO A 97 11.75 4.37 15.78
C PRO A 97 10.44 3.71 16.19
N GLU A 98 9.35 4.26 15.69
CA GLU A 98 7.98 3.77 15.85
C GLU A 98 7.42 3.56 14.45
N GLN A 99 6.82 2.40 14.22
CA GLN A 99 6.15 2.10 12.97
C GLN A 99 4.70 2.54 13.09
N ASP A 100 4.30 3.47 12.24
CA ASP A 100 2.91 3.84 12.04
C ASP A 100 2.36 3.07 10.84
N ALA A 101 1.18 2.48 11.01
CA ALA A 101 0.44 1.87 9.92
C ALA A 101 -1.00 2.36 9.92
N ALA A 102 -1.51 2.73 8.75
CA ALA A 102 -2.91 3.06 8.54
C ALA A 102 -3.45 2.19 7.40
N VAL A 103 -4.64 1.64 7.60
CA VAL A 103 -5.36 0.84 6.61
C VAL A 103 -6.57 1.65 6.15
N VAL A 104 -6.84 1.61 4.85
CA VAL A 104 -8.01 2.19 4.21
C VAL A 104 -8.62 1.10 3.34
N ASP A 105 -9.91 0.85 3.55
CA ASP A 105 -10.65 -0.14 2.79
C ASP A 105 -11.47 0.54 1.69
N GLU A 106 -11.84 -0.24 0.68
CA GLU A 106 -12.74 0.21 -0.40
C GLU A 106 -12.31 1.54 -1.08
N CYS A 107 -11.02 1.71 -1.33
CA CYS A 107 -10.50 2.80 -2.14
C CYS A 107 -10.94 2.67 -3.59
N SER A 108 -11.39 3.77 -4.17
CA SER A 108 -11.57 3.89 -5.61
C SER A 108 -10.22 3.96 -6.33
N ARG A 109 -10.18 3.64 -7.62
CA ARG A 109 -8.96 3.77 -8.42
C ARG A 109 -8.40 5.21 -8.41
N ALA A 110 -9.27 6.22 -8.43
CA ALA A 110 -8.84 7.61 -8.39
C ALA A 110 -8.15 7.99 -7.06
N GLU A 111 -8.60 7.41 -5.94
CA GLU A 111 -7.96 7.60 -4.63
C GLU A 111 -6.58 6.90 -4.59
N VAL A 112 -6.47 5.70 -5.18
CA VAL A 112 -5.18 5.01 -5.34
C VAL A 112 -4.21 5.83 -6.19
N ASP A 113 -4.66 6.34 -7.34
CA ASP A 113 -3.84 7.17 -8.24
C ASP A 113 -3.34 8.42 -7.49
N ARG A 114 -4.23 9.09 -6.76
CA ARG A 114 -3.89 10.27 -5.97
C ARG A 114 -2.85 9.98 -4.88
N LEU A 115 -2.98 8.86 -4.18
CA LEU A 115 -2.03 8.47 -3.14
C LEU A 115 -0.68 8.07 -3.73
N CYS A 116 -0.66 7.41 -4.89
CA CYS A 116 0.57 7.12 -5.62
C CYS A 116 1.30 8.39 -6.06
N GLU A 117 0.57 9.39 -6.60
CA GLU A 117 1.13 10.70 -6.95
C GLU A 117 1.81 11.35 -5.75
N LEU A 118 1.08 11.48 -4.63
CA LEU A 118 1.59 12.13 -3.42
C LEU A 118 2.81 11.39 -2.85
N PHE A 119 2.81 10.05 -2.91
CA PHE A 119 3.92 9.23 -2.43
C PHE A 119 5.16 9.39 -3.32
N CYS A 120 4.99 9.33 -4.65
CA CYS A 120 6.08 9.45 -5.61
C CYS A 120 6.71 10.85 -5.59
N ASP A 121 5.90 11.90 -5.38
CA ASP A 121 6.37 13.28 -5.27
C ASP A 121 6.99 13.61 -3.90
N GLY A 122 6.99 12.66 -2.96
CA GLY A 122 7.52 12.86 -1.60
C GLY A 122 6.67 13.83 -0.75
N GLN A 123 5.42 14.08 -1.13
CA GLN A 123 4.51 14.97 -0.41
C GLN A 123 3.90 14.30 0.82
N TYR A 124 4.74 13.75 1.70
CA TYR A 124 4.33 12.84 2.77
C TYR A 124 3.38 13.47 3.80
N GLU A 125 3.49 14.76 4.08
CA GLU A 125 2.53 15.44 4.97
C GLU A 125 1.12 15.52 4.37
N VAL A 126 1.02 15.71 3.04
CA VAL A 126 -0.28 15.72 2.34
C VAL A 126 -0.80 14.29 2.22
N PHE A 127 0.06 13.35 1.88
CA PHE A 127 -0.24 11.92 1.82
C PHE A 127 -0.79 11.39 3.15
N ASP A 128 -0.09 11.64 4.27
CA ASP A 128 -0.48 11.15 5.59
C ASP A 128 -1.85 11.72 6.02
N ARG A 129 -2.14 12.98 5.69
CA ARG A 129 -3.46 13.59 5.92
C ARG A 129 -4.56 12.97 5.07
N GLU A 130 -4.26 12.68 3.81
CA GLU A 130 -5.23 12.07 2.90
C GLU A 130 -5.55 10.63 3.30
N VAL A 131 -4.53 9.85 3.67
CA VAL A 131 -4.72 8.51 4.24
C VAL A 131 -5.58 8.57 5.50
N ALA A 132 -5.30 9.49 6.42
CA ALA A 132 -6.09 9.64 7.64
C ALA A 132 -7.54 10.06 7.36
N ARG A 133 -7.76 10.94 6.37
CA ARG A 133 -9.09 11.36 5.93
C ARG A 133 -9.88 10.17 5.38
N LEU A 134 -9.24 9.32 4.57
CA LEU A 134 -9.88 8.14 3.99
C LEU A 134 -10.13 7.07 5.05
N ALA A 135 -9.17 6.76 5.93
CA ALA A 135 -9.37 5.81 7.02
C ALA A 135 -10.52 6.22 7.96
N ALA A 136 -10.72 7.53 8.19
CA ALA A 136 -11.82 8.04 8.99
C ALA A 136 -13.21 7.90 8.31
N ARG A 137 -13.26 7.77 6.98
CA ARG A 137 -14.50 7.48 6.24
C ARG A 137 -15.01 6.07 6.56
N ASP A 138 -14.10 5.12 6.69
CA ASP A 138 -14.42 3.70 6.81
C ASP A 138 -14.81 3.32 8.25
N GLY A 139 -14.42 4.12 9.25
CA GLY A 139 -14.77 3.92 10.68
C GLY A 139 -16.11 4.52 11.12
N GLY A 140 -16.98 4.89 10.17
CA GLY A 140 -18.21 5.67 10.39
C GLY A 140 -19.52 4.88 10.48
N ASP A 141 -19.48 3.56 10.69
CA ASP A 141 -20.66 2.68 10.86
C ASP A 141 -21.03 2.41 12.33
#